data_AF-A0A1V6IGM1-F1
#
_entry.id   AF-A0A1V6IGM1-F1
#
_cell.length_a   1.000
_cell.length_b   1.000
_cell.length_c   1.000
_cell.angle_alpha   90.00
_cell.angle_beta   90.00
_cell.angle_gamma   90.00
#
_symmetry.space_group_name_H-M   'P 1'
#
loop_
_entity.id
_entity.type
_entity.pdbx_description
1 polymer ?
#
loop_
_entity_poly.entity_id
_entity_poly.type
_entity_poly.pdbx_seq_one_letter_code
_entity_poly.pdbx_strand_id
1 'polypeptide(L)'
;MEEKREPKGWNPYLAGALTGLLLVLSVWFTGKYVGTSTTFVRSVGYIEKAFNPERVGAMEYFKKEAPKIDWQFLFVIGIFIGSFISSTTSKSFRWQAVPSTWESRFGPSKAKRAIVAFIGGAIAMFGARLADG
;
A
#
# COMPACT_ATOMS: atom_id res chain seq x y z
N MET A 1 31.85 -6.09 -12.16
CA MET A 1 30.48 -5.66 -11.84
C MET A 1 30.36 -5.67 -10.33
N GLU A 2 30.30 -4.50 -9.69
CA GLU A 2 30.20 -4.43 -8.22
C GLU A 2 28.79 -4.87 -7.78
N GLU A 3 28.73 -5.98 -7.05
CA GLU A 3 27.54 -6.42 -6.34
C GLU A 3 27.29 -5.44 -5.19
N LYS A 4 26.39 -4.49 -5.42
CA LYS A 4 26.00 -3.46 -4.44
C LYS A 4 25.21 -4.13 -3.32
N ARG A 5 25.92 -4.63 -2.29
CA ARG A 5 25.34 -5.28 -1.10
C ARG A 5 24.16 -4.47 -0.58
N GLU A 6 23.00 -5.11 -0.52
CA GLU A 6 21.80 -4.57 0.13
C GLU A 6 22.19 -4.13 1.56
N PRO A 7 21.80 -2.93 2.02
CA PRO A 7 22.07 -2.52 3.40
C PRO A 7 21.51 -3.57 4.35
N LYS A 8 22.33 -4.02 5.31
CA LYS A 8 21.95 -5.03 6.29
C LYS A 8 20.68 -4.58 7.02
N GLY A 9 19.57 -5.25 6.74
CA GLY A 9 18.27 -4.97 7.36
C GLY A 9 18.30 -5.20 8.88
N TRP A 10 17.25 -4.73 9.56
CA TRP A 10 17.06 -5.00 10.99
C TRP A 10 16.89 -6.51 11.25
N ASN A 11 17.19 -6.94 12.47
CA ASN A 11 16.93 -8.31 12.88
C ASN A 11 15.41 -8.61 12.68
N PRO A 12 15.05 -9.68 11.95
CA PRO A 12 13.65 -9.99 11.63
C PRO A 12 12.77 -10.19 12.87
N TYR A 13 13.33 -10.72 13.97
CA TYR A 13 12.60 -10.87 15.23
C TYR A 13 12.28 -9.53 15.87
N LEU A 14 13.24 -8.58 15.82
CA LEU A 14 13.03 -7.24 16.37
C LEU A 14 12.03 -6.46 15.51
N ALA A 15 12.18 -6.51 14.19
CA ALA A 15 11.24 -5.88 13.27
C ALA A 15 9.82 -6.46 13.45
N GLY A 16 9.71 -7.78 13.52
CA GLY A 16 8.45 -8.47 13.77
C GLY A 16 7.82 -8.12 15.12
N ALA A 17 8.61 -8.05 16.19
CA ALA A 17 8.13 -7.65 17.52
C ALA A 17 7.60 -6.21 17.52
N LEU A 18 8.29 -5.27 16.87
CA LEU A 18 7.85 -3.89 16.75
C LEU A 18 6.58 -3.74 15.90
N THR A 19 6.48 -4.50 14.80
CA THR A 19 5.25 -4.57 14.02
C THR A 19 4.10 -5.15 14.85
N GLY A 20 4.33 -6.24 15.58
CA GLY A 20 3.33 -6.81 16.48
C GLY A 20 2.86 -5.83 17.56
N LEU A 21 3.80 -5.10 18.17
CA LEU A 21 3.47 -4.06 19.14
C LEU A 21 2.62 -2.96 18.50
N LEU A 22 2.97 -2.49 17.30
CA LEU A 22 2.18 -1.51 16.56
C LEU A 22 0.74 -1.99 16.32
N LEU A 23 0.55 -3.27 15.96
CA LEU A 23 -0.77 -3.86 15.76
C LEU A 23 -1.59 -3.86 17.06
N VAL A 24 -0.99 -4.25 18.18
CA VAL A 24 -1.65 -4.25 19.49
C VAL A 24 -2.03 -2.83 19.90
N LEU A 25 -1.11 -1.87 19.77
CA LEU A 25 -1.37 -0.47 20.11
C LEU A 25 -2.45 0.15 19.20
N SER A 26 -2.50 -0.23 17.93
CA SER A 26 -3.56 0.20 17.00
C SER A 26 -4.94 -0.17 17.54
N VAL A 27 -5.14 -1.44 17.89
CA VAL A 27 -6.42 -1.92 18.42
C VAL A 27 -6.69 -1.32 19.80
N TRP A 28 -5.67 -1.20 20.65
CA TRP A 28 -5.86 -0.69 22.01
C TRP A 28 -6.27 0.79 22.06
N PHE A 29 -5.62 1.64 21.25
CA PHE A 29 -5.92 3.08 21.26
C PHE A 29 -7.11 3.46 20.38
N THR A 30 -7.34 2.75 19.27
CA THR A 30 -8.30 3.19 18.25
C THR A 30 -9.45 2.20 18.04
N GLY A 31 -9.38 1.01 18.63
CA GLY A 31 -10.34 -0.07 18.39
C GLY A 31 -10.31 -0.62 16.97
N LYS A 32 -9.34 -0.20 16.15
CA LYS A 32 -9.27 -0.52 14.72
C LYS A 32 -8.08 -1.41 14.41
N TYR A 33 -8.36 -2.45 13.63
CA TYR A 33 -7.34 -3.26 13.00
C TYR A 33 -6.69 -2.48 11.85
N VAL A 34 -5.41 -2.77 11.59
CA VAL A 34 -4.75 -2.24 10.40
C VAL A 34 -5.34 -2.90 9.15
N GLY A 35 -5.57 -2.09 8.13
CA GLY A 35 -5.94 -2.55 6.81
C GLY A 35 -5.51 -1.52 5.79
N THR A 36 -5.41 -1.89 4.52
CA THR A 36 -5.01 -0.95 3.46
C THR A 36 -5.96 -0.96 2.26
N SER A 37 -6.63 -2.07 1.97
CA SER A 37 -7.50 -2.24 0.81
C SER A 37 -8.73 -1.32 0.82
N THR A 38 -9.31 -1.04 2.00
CA THR A 38 -10.47 -0.15 2.18
C THR A 38 -10.15 1.28 1.75
N THR A 39 -8.96 1.76 2.09
CA THR A 39 -8.48 3.10 1.75
C THR A 39 -8.43 3.32 0.23
N PHE A 40 -7.97 2.34 -0.55
CA PHE A 40 -7.89 2.48 -2.01
C PHE A 40 -9.26 2.70 -2.65
N VAL A 41 -10.26 1.94 -2.24
CA VAL A 41 -11.63 2.07 -2.81
C VAL A 41 -12.31 3.35 -2.31
N ARG A 42 -12.10 3.76 -1.05
CA ARG A 42 -12.61 5.04 -0.56
C ARG A 42 -12.00 6.23 -1.28
N SER A 43 -10.71 6.18 -1.63
CA SER A 43 -10.06 7.21 -2.47
C SER A 43 -10.70 7.31 -3.85
N VAL A 44 -11.00 6.18 -4.49
CA VAL A 44 -11.74 6.16 -5.77
C VAL A 44 -13.14 6.75 -5.57
N GLY A 45 -13.86 6.34 -4.52
CA GLY A 45 -15.18 6.91 -4.18
C GLY A 45 -15.15 8.42 -3.92
N TYR A 46 -14.06 8.96 -3.37
CA TYR A 46 -13.85 10.40 -3.23
C TYR A 46 -13.72 11.11 -4.58
N ILE A 47 -12.94 10.54 -5.50
CA ILE A 47 -12.76 11.07 -6.85
C ILE A 47 -14.09 10.97 -7.61
N GLU A 48 -14.76 9.81 -7.59
CA GLU A 48 -16.04 9.60 -8.27
C GLU A 48 -17.14 10.51 -7.73
N LYS A 49 -17.18 10.76 -6.41
CA LYS A 49 -18.14 11.70 -5.81
C LYS A 49 -17.93 13.14 -6.29
N ALA A 50 -16.70 13.52 -6.62
CA ALA A 50 -16.41 14.84 -7.18
C ALA A 50 -16.95 15.01 -8.62
N PHE A 51 -17.10 13.91 -9.38
CA PHE A 51 -17.60 13.94 -10.75
C PHE A 51 -19.09 13.60 -10.87
N ASN A 52 -19.63 12.69 -10.05
CA ASN A 52 -21.03 12.28 -10.10
C ASN A 52 -21.58 11.89 -8.70
N PRO A 53 -22.00 12.87 -7.90
CA PRO A 53 -22.43 12.65 -6.52
C PRO A 53 -23.74 11.85 -6.38
N GLU A 54 -24.66 11.93 -7.35
CA GLU A 54 -25.93 11.18 -7.32
C GLU A 54 -25.73 9.67 -7.46
N ARG A 55 -24.81 9.25 -8.34
CA ARG A 55 -24.53 7.82 -8.58
C ARG A 55 -23.85 7.15 -7.38
N VAL A 56 -22.94 7.87 -6.71
CA VAL A 56 -22.27 7.40 -5.49
C VAL A 56 -23.25 7.33 -4.31
N GLY A 57 -24.18 8.28 -4.19
CA GLY A 57 -25.21 8.27 -3.14
C GLY A 57 -26.26 7.16 -3.28
N ALA A 58 -26.51 6.68 -4.51
CA ALA A 58 -27.49 5.63 -4.80
C ALA A 58 -26.97 4.20 -4.54
N MET A 59 -25.66 3.96 -4.60
CA MET A 59 -25.06 2.64 -4.41
C MET A 59 -24.96 2.24 -2.92
N GLU A 60 -25.54 1.08 -2.55
CA GLU A 60 -25.45 0.55 -1.18
C GLU A 60 -24.01 0.37 -0.68
N TYR A 61 -23.09 0.02 -1.59
CA TYR A 61 -21.67 -0.16 -1.25
C TYR A 61 -21.05 1.13 -0.69
N PHE A 62 -21.32 2.29 -1.30
CA PHE A 62 -20.79 3.58 -0.83
C PHE A 62 -21.56 4.17 0.35
N LYS A 63 -22.76 3.64 0.66
CA LYS A 63 -23.46 3.93 1.93
C LYS A 63 -22.77 3.22 3.11
N LYS A 64 -22.28 1.99 2.91
CA LYS A 64 -21.53 1.21 3.91
C LYS A 64 -20.07 1.69 4.01
N GLU A 65 -19.43 1.95 2.88
CA GLU A 65 -18.03 2.40 2.76
C GLU A 65 -17.95 3.88 2.37
N ALA A 66 -18.57 4.73 3.19
CA ALA A 66 -18.61 6.17 2.91
C ALA A 66 -17.18 6.73 2.72
N PRO A 67 -16.93 7.53 1.67
CA PRO A 67 -15.66 8.22 1.49
C PRO A 67 -15.49 9.22 2.63
N LYS A 68 -14.73 8.79 3.65
CA LYS A 68 -14.32 9.56 4.82
C LYS A 68 -12.82 9.40 4.98
N ILE A 69 -12.12 10.50 5.30
CA ILE A 69 -10.76 10.42 5.83
C ILE A 69 -10.90 9.80 7.22
N ASP A 70 -10.69 8.50 7.28
CA ASP A 70 -10.74 7.75 8.51
C ASP A 70 -9.33 7.39 8.98
N TRP A 71 -9.27 6.75 10.14
CA TRP A 71 -8.00 6.32 10.72
C TRP A 71 -7.16 5.46 9.74
N GLN A 72 -7.80 4.60 8.95
CA GLN A 72 -7.12 3.75 7.98
C GLN A 72 -6.49 4.56 6.83
N PHE A 73 -7.15 5.65 6.41
CA PHE A 73 -6.59 6.61 5.46
C PHE A 73 -5.33 7.29 6.00
N LEU A 74 -5.38 7.77 7.25
CA LEU A 74 -4.22 8.37 7.93
C LEU A 74 -3.09 7.36 8.13
N PHE A 75 -3.43 6.10 8.42
CA PHE A 75 -2.46 5.01 8.58
C PHE A 75 -1.69 4.72 7.29
N VAL A 76 -2.38 4.66 6.14
CA VAL A 76 -1.73 4.48 4.82
C VAL A 76 -0.81 5.66 4.48
N ILE A 77 -1.23 6.89 4.76
CA ILE A 77 -0.37 8.08 4.63
C ILE A 77 0.86 7.96 5.54
N GLY A 78 0.66 7.52 6.78
CA GLY A 78 1.73 7.27 7.74
C GLY A 78 2.75 6.25 7.25
N ILE A 79 2.30 5.15 6.64
CA ILE A 79 3.18 4.15 6.00
C ILE A 79 4.00 4.81 4.87
N PHE A 80 3.34 5.59 4.01
CA PHE A 80 4.01 6.27 2.91
C PHE A 80 5.11 7.22 3.43
N ILE A 81 4.78 8.12 4.35
CA ILE A 81 5.74 9.07 4.93
C ILE A 81 6.84 8.35 5.72
N GLY A 82 6.47 7.37 6.54
CA GLY A 82 7.42 6.59 7.35
C GLY A 82 8.42 5.82 6.48
N SER A 83 7.96 5.18 5.40
CA SER A 83 8.83 4.49 4.46
C SER A 83 9.73 5.46 3.69
N PHE A 84 9.22 6.65 3.34
CA PHE A 84 9.99 7.69 2.67
C PHE A 84 11.12 8.23 3.56
N ILE A 85 10.81 8.57 4.82
CA ILE A 85 11.82 9.00 5.80
C ILE A 85 12.84 7.89 6.04
N SER A 86 12.39 6.66 6.29
CA SER A 86 13.26 5.52 6.54
C SER A 86 14.21 5.25 5.36
N SER A 87 13.71 5.27 4.12
CA SER A 87 14.53 5.04 2.93
C SER A 87 15.55 6.15 2.67
N THR A 88 15.20 7.39 3.02
CA THR A 88 16.09 8.55 2.89
C THR A 88 17.17 8.54 3.97
N THR A 89 16.81 8.32 5.24
CA THR A 89 17.77 8.27 6.36
C THR A 89 18.71 7.08 6.26
N SER A 90 18.23 5.93 5.78
CA SER A 90 19.07 4.74 5.55
C SER A 90 19.88 4.81 4.24
N LYS A 91 19.72 5.88 3.44
CA LYS A 91 20.34 6.06 2.11
C LYS A 91 20.05 4.90 1.15
N SER A 92 18.93 4.22 1.35
CA SER A 92 18.47 3.08 0.52
C SER A 92 17.50 3.52 -0.58
N PHE A 93 17.02 4.76 -0.54
CA PHE A 93 16.15 5.31 -1.57
C PHE A 93 16.82 5.29 -2.96
N ARG A 94 16.13 4.71 -3.94
CA ARG A 94 16.61 4.57 -5.32
C ARG A 94 15.45 4.80 -6.29
N TRP A 95 15.68 5.67 -7.28
CA TRP A 95 14.77 5.81 -8.41
C TRP A 95 14.97 4.63 -9.37
N GLN A 96 14.07 3.65 -9.32
CA GLN A 96 14.16 2.44 -10.14
C GLN A 96 12.82 2.11 -10.79
N ALA A 97 12.75 2.27 -12.12
CA ALA A 97 11.55 1.94 -12.89
C ALA A 97 11.38 0.43 -13.14
N VAL A 98 12.50 -0.29 -13.23
CA VAL A 98 12.54 -1.75 -13.42
C VAL A 98 13.47 -2.34 -12.36
N PRO A 99 12.94 -3.16 -11.43
CA PRO A 99 13.77 -3.86 -10.45
C PRO A 99 14.83 -4.75 -11.14
N SER A 100 16.03 -4.86 -10.57
CA SER A 100 17.11 -5.70 -11.12
C SER A 100 16.70 -7.18 -11.22
N THR A 101 15.88 -7.64 -10.27
CA THR A 101 15.28 -8.99 -10.28
C THR A 101 14.30 -9.19 -11.44
N TRP A 102 13.59 -8.14 -11.85
CA TRP A 102 12.74 -8.19 -13.03
C TRP A 102 13.58 -8.15 -14.31
N GLU A 103 14.53 -7.23 -14.37
CA GLU A 103 15.39 -7.02 -15.54
C GLU A 103 16.16 -8.28 -15.91
N SER A 104 16.75 -8.96 -14.92
CA SER A 104 17.48 -10.22 -15.12
C SER A 104 16.63 -11.35 -15.71
N ARG A 105 15.31 -11.35 -15.51
CA ARG A 105 14.42 -12.44 -15.94
C ARG A 105 13.58 -12.09 -17.17
N PHE A 106 13.17 -10.83 -17.30
CA PHE A 106 12.17 -10.40 -18.28
C PHE A 106 12.63 -9.23 -19.16
N GLY A 107 13.84 -8.72 -18.93
CA GLY A 107 14.47 -7.62 -19.64
C GLY A 107 14.15 -6.22 -19.09
N PRO A 108 14.81 -5.17 -19.62
CA PRO A 108 14.73 -3.80 -19.11
C PRO A 108 13.46 -3.03 -19.53
N SER A 109 12.50 -3.69 -20.19
CA SER A 109 11.31 -3.01 -20.74
C SER A 109 10.41 -2.47 -19.63
N LYS A 110 10.40 -1.13 -19.50
CA LYS A 110 9.53 -0.39 -18.57
C LYS A 110 8.05 -0.65 -18.84
N ALA A 111 7.65 -0.65 -20.11
CA ALA A 111 6.25 -0.86 -20.51
C ALA A 111 5.77 -2.27 -20.13
N LYS A 112 6.58 -3.31 -20.44
CA LYS A 112 6.26 -4.70 -20.08
C LYS A 112 6.12 -4.86 -18.56
N ARG A 113 7.04 -4.29 -17.78
CA ARG A 113 6.96 -4.30 -16.31
C ARG A 113 5.71 -3.59 -15.82
N ALA A 114 5.38 -2.42 -16.37
CA ALA A 114 4.23 -1.63 -15.95
C ALA A 114 2.91 -2.37 -16.19
N ILE A 115 2.74 -2.99 -17.36
CA ILE A 115 1.55 -3.79 -17.69
C ILE A 115 1.39 -4.96 -16.72
N VAL A 116 2.46 -5.71 -16.47
CA VAL A 116 2.39 -6.86 -15.56
C VAL A 116 2.16 -6.43 -14.11
N ALA A 117 2.80 -5.35 -13.65
CA ALA A 117 2.56 -4.80 -12.32
C ALA A 117 1.11 -4.31 -12.15
N PHE A 118 0.53 -3.70 -13.19
CA PHE A 118 -0.86 -3.27 -13.19
C PHE A 118 -1.83 -4.47 -13.10
N ILE A 119 -1.65 -5.49 -13.94
CA ILE A 119 -2.47 -6.70 -13.93
C ILE A 119 -2.32 -7.43 -12.58
N GLY A 120 -1.09 -7.58 -12.09
CA GLY A 120 -0.83 -8.17 -10.77
C GLY A 120 -1.49 -7.40 -9.63
N GLY A 121 -1.46 -6.07 -9.69
CA GLY A 121 -2.18 -5.21 -8.74
C GLY A 121 -3.69 -5.38 -8.79
N ALA A 122 -4.28 -5.50 -9.98
CA ALA A 122 -5.71 -5.77 -10.15
C ALA A 122 -6.10 -7.13 -9.54
N ILE A 123 -5.32 -8.18 -9.81
CA ILE A 123 -5.54 -9.51 -9.23
C ILE A 123 -5.40 -9.47 -7.70
N ALA A 124 -4.37 -8.79 -7.19
CA ALA A 124 -4.14 -8.67 -5.75
C ALA A 124 -5.28 -7.92 -5.05
N MET A 125 -5.76 -6.81 -5.62
CA MET A 125 -6.90 -6.08 -5.07
C MET A 125 -8.19 -6.89 -5.11
N PHE A 126 -8.44 -7.61 -6.21
CA PHE A 126 -9.59 -8.50 -6.32
C PHE A 126 -9.54 -9.59 -5.26
N GLY A 127 -8.39 -10.26 -5.09
CA GLY A 127 -8.18 -11.28 -4.07
C GLY A 127 -8.33 -10.76 -2.64
N ALA A 128 -7.75 -9.59 -2.33
CA ALA A 128 -7.89 -8.96 -1.02
C ALA A 128 -9.37 -8.69 -0.67
N ARG A 129 -10.14 -8.17 -1.64
CA ARG A 129 -11.57 -7.91 -1.42
C ARG A 129 -12.43 -9.16 -1.32
N LEU A 130 -12.11 -10.21 -2.07
CA LEU A 130 -12.77 -11.50 -1.88
C LEU A 130 -12.50 -12.10 -0.49
N ALA A 131 -11.32 -11.83 0.08
CA ALA A 131 -10.94 -12.27 1.42
C ALA A 131 -11.40 -11.32 2.55
N ASP A 132 -12.14 -10.25 2.21
CA ASP A 132 -12.56 -9.19 3.13
C ASP A 132 -11.39 -8.53 3.91
N GLY A 133 -10.22 -8.45 3.27
CA GLY A 133 -8.97 -7.92 3.83
C GLY A 133 -8.40 -6.72 3.06
#